data_AF-A0A843G9C3-F1
#
_entry.id   AF-A0A843G9C3-F1
#
_cell.length_a   1.000
_cell.length_b   1.000
_cell.length_c   1.000
_cell.angle_alpha   90.00
_cell.angle_beta   90.00
_cell.angle_gamma   90.00
#
_symmetry.space_group_name_H-M   'P 1'
#
loop_
_entity.id
_entity.type
_entity.pdbx_description
1 polymer ?
#
loop_
_entity_poly.entity_id
_entity_poly.type
_entity_poly.pdbx_seq_one_letter_code
_entity_poly.pdbx_strand_id
1 'polypeptide(L)'
;LTIAEDDSLGHLVHALNTVYIEDSDKWLRIDARGNVGNCDDEFSLEKDNLAFSPRAEFGEIDYNDNNPDLDERLVNKLEETENLMEMNKDFDF
;
A
#
# COMPACT_ATOMS: atom_id res chain seq x y z
N LEU A 1 -4.04 -4.96 -2.93
CA LEU A 1 -5.42 -4.93 -2.37
C LEU A 1 -6.42 -5.02 -3.51
N THR A 2 -7.65 -5.46 -3.30
CA THR A 2 -8.71 -5.39 -4.33
C THR A 2 -9.30 -3.99 -4.43
N ILE A 3 -9.90 -3.68 -5.58
CA ILE A 3 -10.59 -2.40 -5.82
C ILE A 3 -12.00 -2.40 -5.18
N ALA A 4 -12.63 -3.57 -5.12
CA ALA A 4 -13.94 -3.78 -4.49
C ALA A 4 -13.80 -4.65 -3.22
N GLU A 5 -14.93 -5.02 -2.62
CA GLU A 5 -14.96 -5.97 -1.49
C GLU A 5 -14.46 -7.37 -1.88
N ASP A 6 -14.42 -7.69 -3.17
CA ASP A 6 -13.91 -8.90 -3.78
C ASP A 6 -12.94 -8.60 -4.95
N ASP A 7 -12.50 -9.63 -5.67
CA ASP A 7 -11.57 -9.54 -6.80
C ASP A 7 -12.26 -9.20 -8.14
N SER A 8 -13.58 -8.92 -8.16
CA SER A 8 -14.35 -8.75 -9.40
C SER A 8 -13.92 -7.55 -10.24
N LEU A 9 -13.42 -6.49 -9.60
CA LEU A 9 -12.86 -5.31 -10.25
C LEU A 9 -11.33 -5.34 -10.32
N GLY A 10 -10.72 -6.42 -9.83
CA GLY A 10 -9.28 -6.57 -9.79
C GLY A 10 -8.61 -5.96 -8.56
N HIS A 11 -7.36 -5.51 -8.75
CA HIS A 11 -6.38 -5.25 -7.71
C HIS A 11 -5.69 -3.92 -7.97
N LEU A 12 -5.27 -3.28 -6.88
CA LEU A 12 -4.48 -2.07 -6.89
C LEU A 12 -3.19 -2.28 -6.08
N VAL A 13 -2.17 -1.53 -6.46
CA VAL A 13 -0.97 -1.34 -5.66
C VAL A 13 -1.28 -0.30 -4.60
N HIS A 14 -1.06 -0.66 -3.34
CA HIS A 14 -1.16 0.26 -2.21
C HIS A 14 0.22 0.38 -1.59
N ALA A 15 0.83 1.56 -1.70
CA ALA A 15 2.13 1.84 -1.13
C ALA A 15 1.97 2.36 0.31
N LEU A 16 2.92 1.97 1.16
CA LEU A 16 3.02 2.41 2.55
C LEU A 16 4.30 3.24 2.69
N ASN A 17 4.30 4.18 3.64
CA ASN A 17 5.51 4.91 3.98
C ASN A 17 6.30 4.16 5.03
N THR A 18 7.63 4.29 5.01
CA THR A 18 8.49 3.71 6.04
C THR A 18 9.40 4.77 6.65
N VAL A 19 9.55 4.75 7.97
CA VAL A 19 10.43 5.66 8.71
C VAL A 19 11.32 4.85 9.63
N TYR A 20 12.61 5.18 9.67
CA TYR A 20 13.56 4.56 10.60
C TYR A 20 13.62 5.37 11.90
N ILE A 21 13.51 4.70 13.04
CA ILE A 21 13.57 5.28 14.39
C ILE A 21 14.86 4.83 15.07
N GLU A 22 15.84 5.72 15.11
CA GLU A 22 17.21 5.46 15.60
C GLU A 22 17.23 4.97 17.06
N ASP A 23 16.50 5.63 17.96
CA ASP A 23 16.45 5.30 19.40
C ASP A 23 16.02 3.85 19.70
N SER A 24 15.31 3.23 18.74
CA SER A 24 14.79 1.87 18.85
C SER A 24 15.33 0.93 17.77
N ASP A 25 16.26 1.39 16.94
CA ASP A 25 16.86 0.66 15.81
C ASP A 25 15.83 -0.12 14.98
N LYS A 26 14.73 0.54 14.59
CA LYS A 26 13.61 -0.12 13.89
C LYS A 26 13.05 0.70 12.74
N TRP A 27 12.61 -0.01 11.71
CA TRP A 27 11.75 0.54 10.66
C TRP A 27 10.29 0.42 11.09
N LEU A 28 9.55 1.51 10.91
CA LEU A 28 8.10 1.55 11.09
C LEU A 28 7.43 1.73 9.75
N ARG A 29 6.35 0.98 9.54
CA ARG A 29 5.49 1.08 8.35
C ARG A 29 4.23 1.86 8.68
N ILE A 30 3.87 2.81 7.83
CA ILE A 30 2.81 3.80 8.09
C ILE A 30 1.85 3.81 6.89
N ASP A 31 0.57 3.50 7.15
CA ASP A 31 -0.51 3.69 6.18
C ASP A 31 -1.12 5.09 6.36
N ALA A 32 -0.80 6.00 5.44
CA ALA A 32 -1.31 7.38 5.47
C ALA A 32 -2.83 7.49 5.22
N ARG A 33 -3.50 6.42 4.80
CA ARG A 33 -4.97 6.37 4.64
C ARG A 33 -5.71 6.10 5.96
N GLY A 34 -4.99 5.72 7.02
CA GLY A 34 -5.59 5.44 8.32
C GLY A 34 -6.43 6.61 8.86
N ASN A 35 -7.20 6.36 9.91
CA ASN A 35 -8.02 7.36 10.60
C ASN A 35 -9.12 8.00 9.73
N VAL A 36 -9.67 7.25 8.76
CA VAL A 36 -10.84 7.67 7.97
C VAL A 36 -12.08 6.88 8.41
N GLY A 37 -13.13 7.60 8.81
CA GLY A 37 -14.43 7.00 9.16
C GLY A 37 -14.35 6.15 10.43
N ASN A 38 -14.65 4.85 10.30
CA ASN A 38 -14.61 3.88 11.40
C ASN A 38 -13.26 3.14 11.49
N CYS A 39 -12.29 3.49 10.64
CA CYS A 39 -10.95 2.91 10.68
C CYS A 39 -10.13 3.64 11.75
N ASP A 40 -10.15 3.11 12.98
CA ASP A 40 -9.39 3.64 14.12
C ASP A 40 -8.00 2.98 14.17
N ASP A 41 -7.20 3.26 13.14
CA ASP A 41 -5.81 2.82 13.05
C ASP A 41 -4.92 3.92 13.62
N GLU A 42 -4.90 3.99 14.95
CA GLU A 42 -3.99 4.86 15.68
C GLU A 42 -2.54 4.51 15.32
N PHE A 43 -1.67 5.51 15.27
CA PHE A 43 -0.24 5.28 15.10
C PHE A 43 0.30 4.39 16.23
N SER A 44 1.08 3.37 15.90
CA SER A 44 1.73 2.50 16.88
C SER A 44 3.21 2.33 16.57
N LEU A 45 4.03 2.35 17.62
CA LEU A 45 5.45 2.03 17.53
C LEU A 45 5.70 0.51 17.57
N GLU A 46 4.71 -0.29 18.01
CA GLU A 46 4.92 -1.71 18.35
C GLU A 46 4.36 -2.67 17.30
N LYS A 47 3.36 -2.24 16.54
CA LYS A 47 2.73 -3.06 15.51
C LYS A 47 2.29 -2.22 14.32
N ASP A 48 2.20 -2.86 13.18
CA ASP A 48 1.53 -2.29 12.03
C ASP A 48 0.04 -2.14 12.32
N ASN A 49 -0.48 -0.94 12.07
CA ASN A 49 -1.92 -0.67 12.02
C ASN A 49 -2.24 -0.23 10.59
N LEU A 50 -2.84 -1.13 9.82
CA LEU A 50 -3.18 -0.92 8.42
C LEU A 50 -4.69 -0.80 8.29
N ALA A 51 -5.15 0.26 7.60
CA ALA A 51 -6.57 0.45 7.31
C ALA A 51 -7.19 -0.74 6.58
N PHE A 52 -6.41 -1.41 5.74
CA PHE A 52 -6.82 -2.60 5.01
C PHE A 52 -5.70 -3.62 5.06
N SER A 53 -5.95 -4.72 5.77
CA SER A 53 -5.04 -5.87 5.78
C SER A 53 -5.21 -6.70 4.50
N PRO A 54 -4.12 -7.21 3.90
CA PRO A 54 -4.20 -8.08 2.74
C PRO A 54 -4.99 -9.37 3.02
N ARG A 55 -5.90 -9.70 2.09
CA ARG A 55 -6.76 -10.90 2.08
C ARG A 55 -6.25 -11.90 1.05
N ALA A 56 -5.57 -12.94 1.53
CA ALA A 56 -4.95 -13.96 0.69
C ALA A 56 -5.98 -14.72 -0.17
N GLU A 57 -7.22 -14.85 0.29
CA GLU A 57 -8.33 -15.47 -0.46
C GLU A 57 -8.66 -14.74 -1.77
N PHE A 58 -8.34 -13.45 -1.88
CA PHE A 58 -8.47 -12.66 -3.10
C PHE A 58 -7.14 -12.49 -3.85
N GLY A 59 -6.10 -13.22 -3.46
CA GLY A 59 -4.76 -13.10 -4.05
C GLY A 59 -4.05 -11.79 -3.72
N GLU A 60 -4.45 -11.09 -2.66
CA GLU A 60 -3.72 -9.90 -2.19
C GLU A 60 -2.40 -10.32 -1.51
N ILE A 61 -1.33 -9.57 -1.79
CA ILE A 61 0.03 -9.86 -1.31
C ILE A 61 0.58 -8.63 -0.59
N ASP A 62 1.20 -8.87 0.56
CA ASP A 62 2.08 -7.90 1.23
C ASP A 62 3.53 -8.26 0.94
N TYR A 63 4.20 -7.42 0.13
CA TYR A 63 5.55 -7.70 -0.35
C TYR A 63 6.63 -7.48 0.72
N ASN A 64 6.35 -6.71 1.78
CA ASN A 64 7.33 -6.37 2.84
C ASN A 64 8.66 -5.75 2.33
N ASP A 65 8.67 -5.22 1.11
CA ASP A 65 9.83 -4.55 0.53
C ASP A 65 9.89 -3.09 0.99
N ASN A 66 11.09 -2.62 1.36
CA ASN A 66 11.38 -1.22 1.63
C ASN A 66 12.29 -0.68 0.53
N ASN A 67 11.71 0.04 -0.41
CA ASN A 67 12.43 0.62 -1.55
C ASN A 67 12.74 2.10 -1.24
N PRO A 68 14.02 2.47 -1.08
CA PRO A 68 14.39 3.87 -0.83
C PRO A 68 14.24 4.76 -2.06
N ASP A 69 14.31 4.14 -3.25
CA ASP A 69 14.19 4.80 -4.54
C ASP A 69 12.77 4.66 -5.08
N LEU A 70 12.30 5.72 -5.75
CA LEU A 70 11.05 5.66 -6.50
C LEU A 70 11.26 4.80 -7.75
N ASP A 71 10.38 3.83 -7.98
CA ASP A 71 10.34 3.11 -9.25
C ASP A 71 9.81 4.05 -10.33
N GLU A 72 10.68 4.47 -11.26
CA GLU A 72 10.33 5.40 -12.35
C GLU A 72 9.12 4.90 -13.17
N ARG A 73 8.95 3.58 -13.31
CA ARG A 73 7.81 3.01 -14.04
C ARG A 73 6.51 3.26 -13.30
N LEU A 74 6.53 3.12 -11.98
CA LEU A 74 5.37 3.42 -11.13
C LEU A 74 5.07 4.92 -11.13
N VAL A 75 6.10 5.77 -11.01
CA VAL A 75 5.93 7.23 -11.06
C VAL A 75 5.31 7.66 -12.39
N ASN A 76 5.88 7.24 -13.51
CA ASN A 76 5.34 7.56 -14.84
C ASN A 76 3.90 7.07 -14.98
N LYS A 77 3.60 5.87 -14.49
CA LYS A 77 2.23 5.34 -14.57
C LYS A 77 1.24 6.16 -13.74
N LEU A 78 1.63 6.60 -12.55
CA LEU A 78 0.81 7.45 -11.70
C LEU A 78 0.60 8.84 -12.31
N GLU A 79 1.59 9.39 -13.03
CA GLU A 79 1.47 10.68 -13.73
C GLU A 79 0.51 10.61 -14.93
N GLU A 80 0.46 9.47 -15.63
CA GLU A 80 -0.39 9.28 -16.82
C GLU A 80 -1.83 8.87 -16.50
N THR A 81 -2.09 8.41 -15.28
CA THR A 81 -3.37 7.81 -14.89
C THR A 81 -4.25 8.82 -14.18
N GLU A 82 -5.45 9.13 -14.70
CA GLU A 82 -6.34 10.11 -14.06
C GLU A 82 -7.13 9.51 -12.89
N ASN A 83 -7.44 8.21 -12.97
CA ASN A 83 -8.20 7.51 -11.96
C ASN A 83 -7.80 6.03 -11.84
N LEU A 84 -8.14 5.43 -10.71
CA LEU A 84 -7.75 4.06 -10.36
C LEU A 84 -8.13 3.01 -11.42
N MET A 85 -9.22 3.22 -12.16
CA MET A 85 -9.70 2.25 -13.16
C MET A 85 -8.83 2.22 -14.43
N GLU A 86 -8.04 3.26 -14.68
CA GLU A 86 -7.13 3.36 -15.82
C GLU A 86 -5.74 2.78 -15.54
N MET A 87 -5.47 2.41 -14.27
CA MET A 87 -4.20 1.82 -13.88
C MET A 87 -4.10 0.38 -14.40
N ASN A 88 -3.57 0.24 -15.62
CA ASN A 88 -3.37 -1.05 -16.25
C ASN A 88 -2.32 -1.87 -15.48
N LYS A 89 -2.63 -3.14 -15.18
CA LYS A 89 -1.82 -3.99 -14.30
C LYS A 89 -0.67 -4.74 -15.00
N ASP A 90 -0.67 -4.69 -16.32
CA ASP A 90 0.38 -5.30 -17.12
C ASP A 90 1.59 -4.37 -17.12
N PHE A 91 2.40 -4.50 -16.06
CA PHE A 91 3.81 -4.16 -16.16
C PHE A 91 4.43 -5.25 -17.03
N ASP A 92 4.53 -5.02 -18.34
CA ASP A 92 5.39 -5.88 -19.17
C ASP A 92 6.81 -5.81 -18.59
N PHE A 93 7.26 -6.91 -17.98
CA PHE A 93 8.60 -7.06 -17.39
C PHE A 93 9.63 -7.45 -18.44
#